data_AF-A0A447UQM4-F1
#
_entry.id   AF-A0A447UQM4-F1
#
_cell.length_a   1.000
_cell.length_b   1.000
_cell.length_c   1.000
_cell.angle_alpha   90.00
_cell.angle_beta   90.00
_cell.angle_gamma   90.00
#
_symmetry.space_group_name_H-M   'P 1'
#
loop_
_entity.id
_entity.type
_entity.pdbx_description
1 polymer ?
#
loop_
_entity_poly.entity_id
_entity_poly.type
_entity_poly.pdbx_seq_one_letter_code
_entity_poly.pdbx_strand_id
1 'polypeptide(L)' 'MTHDNKLQVEAIKRGTVIDHIPAQVGFKLLTLFKTDRDRSAHHHRP' A
#
# COMPACT_ATOMS: atom_id res chain seq x y z
N MET A 1 25.05 -12.54 8.99
CA MET A 1 24.08 -11.58 9.56
C MET A 1 23.19 -11.10 8.43
N THR A 2 21.98 -11.63 8.33
CA THR A 2 20.97 -11.16 7.37
C THR A 2 20.43 -9.84 7.89
N HIS A 3 20.73 -8.75 7.20
CA HIS A 3 20.19 -7.44 7.56
C HIS A 3 18.70 -7.45 7.24
N ASP A 4 17.85 -7.45 8.28
CA ASP A 4 16.40 -7.34 8.15
C ASP A 4 16.07 -5.94 7.62
N ASN A 5 16.01 -5.80 6.29
CA ASN A 5 15.52 -4.59 5.61
C ASN A 5 13.98 -4.53 5.72
N LYS A 6 13.49 -4.46 6.96
CA LYS A 6 12.07 -4.30 7.24
C LYS A 6 11.69 -2.86 6.94
N LEU A 7 10.70 -2.69 6.07
CA LEU A 7 10.11 -1.39 5.84
C LEU A 7 9.50 -0.92 7.16
N GLN A 8 9.90 0.28 7.61
CA GLN A 8 9.24 0.90 8.75
C GLN A 8 7.84 1.32 8.29
N VAL A 9 6.83 0.66 8.82
CA VAL A 9 5.42 0.98 8.56
C VAL A 9 4.75 1.33 9.87
N GLU A 10 3.81 2.28 9.82
CA GLU A 10 2.97 2.58 10.97
C GLU A 10 2.01 1.42 11.24
N ALA A 11 1.66 1.23 12.52
CA ALA A 11 0.61 0.30 12.89
C ALA A 11 -0.71 0.74 12.26
N ILE A 12 -1.33 -0.13 11.47
CA ILE A 12 -2.64 0.16 10.90
C ILE A 12 -3.73 -0.07 11.95
N LYS A 13 -4.64 0.89 12.10
CA LYS A 13 -5.76 0.76 13.06
C LYS A 13 -6.80 -0.28 12.62
N ARG A 14 -7.08 -0.36 11.31
CA ARG A 14 -7.98 -1.34 10.67
C ARG A 14 -7.55 -1.57 9.22
N GLY A 15 -7.42 -2.82 8.82
CA GLY A 15 -7.01 -3.21 7.46
C GLY A 15 -6.19 -4.50 7.47
N THR A 16 -5.50 -4.77 6.36
CA THR A 16 -4.66 -5.96 6.19
C THR A 16 -3.27 -5.54 5.75
N VAL A 17 -2.24 -6.04 6.43
CA VAL A 17 -0.84 -5.90 6.00
C VAL A 17 -0.52 -7.09 5.10
N ILE A 18 -0.12 -6.81 3.87
CA ILE A 18 0.35 -7.83 2.93
C ILE A 18 1.87 -7.75 2.91
N ASP A 19 2.51 -8.71 3.57
CA ASP A 19 3.96 -8.82 3.65
C ASP A 19 4.52 -9.80 2.59
N HIS A 20 5.84 -9.81 2.39
CA HIS A 20 6.57 -10.71 1.49
C HIS A 20 6.15 -10.66 0.02
N ILE A 21 5.75 -9.49 -0.47
CA ILE A 21 5.49 -9.28 -1.89
C ILE A 21 6.83 -9.31 -2.65
N PRO A 22 6.98 -10.11 -3.73
CA PRO A 22 8.19 -10.11 -4.54
C PRO A 22 8.48 -8.72 -5.13
N ALA A 23 9.76 -8.44 -5.38
CA ALA A 23 10.16 -7.17 -5.99
C ALA A 23 9.37 -6.89 -7.29
N GLN A 24 9.00 -5.63 -7.51
CA GLN A 24 8.25 -5.16 -8.68
C GLN A 24 6.80 -5.68 -8.83
N VAL A 25 6.29 -6.49 -7.90
CA VAL A 25 4.90 -6.99 -7.94
C VAL A 25 3.92 -6.05 -7.26
N GLY A 26 4.36 -5.28 -6.26
CA GLY A 26 3.50 -4.39 -5.47
C GLY A 26 2.66 -3.42 -6.31
N PHE A 27 3.26 -2.74 -7.29
CA PHE A 27 2.53 -1.83 -8.19
C PHE A 27 1.48 -2.55 -9.05
N LYS A 28 1.74 -3.79 -9.47
CA LYS A 28 0.75 -4.57 -10.24
C LYS A 28 -0.48 -4.88 -9.39
N LEU A 29 -0.28 -5.23 -8.12
CA LEU A 29 -1.37 -5.48 -7.17
C LEU A 29 -2.21 -4.22 -6.94
N LEU A 30 -1.56 -3.06 -6.74
CA LEU A 30 -2.25 -1.77 -6.57
C LEU A 30 -3.16 -1.44 -7.76
N THR A 31 -2.67 -1.65 -8.99
CA THR A 31 -3.43 -1.40 -10.22
C THR A 31 -4.57 -2.41 -10.42
N LEU A 32 -4.31 -3.71 -10.24
CA LEU A 32 -5.31 -4.77 -10.44
C LEU A 32 -6.50 -4.60 -9.50
N PHE A 33 -6.25 -4.33 -8.22
CA PHE A 33 -7.29 -4.16 -7.22
C PHE A 33 -7.81 -2.73 -7.09
N LYS A 34 -7.24 -1.79 -7.87
CA LYS A 34 -7.58 -0.35 -7.81
C LYS A 34 -7.55 0.18 -6.37
N THR A 35 -6.58 -0.28 -5.58
CA THR A 35 -6.41 0.09 -4.17
C THR A 35 -5.63 1.38 -4.00
N ASP A 36 -4.96 1.83 -5.06
CA ASP A 36 -4.43 3.18 -5.16
C ASP A 36 -5.59 4.16 -5.40
N ARG A 37 -6.30 4.50 -4.33
CA ARG A 37 -7.25 5.61 -4.34
C ARG A 37 -6.67 6.74 -3.53
N ASP A 38 -6.11 7.72 -4.22
CA ASP A 38 -6.08 9.07 -3.68
C ASP A 38 -7.53 9.57 -3.52
N ARG A 39 -8.03 9.65 -2.29
CA ARG A 39 -9.39 10.13 -1.98
C ARG A 39 -9.52 11.66 -2.14
N SER A 40 -8.45 12.35 -2.54
CA SER A 40 -8.39 13.81 -2.66
C SER A 40 -9.17 14.38 -3.86
N ALA A 41 -9.73 13.56 -4.76
CA ALA A 41 -10.44 14.03 -5.95
C ALA A 41 -11.97 14.25 -5.80
N HIS A 42 -12.54 14.15 -4.60
CA HIS A 42 -13.97 14.40 -4.35
C HIS A 42 -14.26 15.65 -3.51
N HIS A 43 -13.64 16.77 -3.88
CA HIS A 43 -14.12 18.12 -3.55
C HIS A 43 -14.37 18.91 -4.83
N HIS A 44 -15.36 18.46 -5.61
CA HIS A 44 -16.10 19.39 -6.46
C HIS A 44 -17.24 19.97 -5.62
N ARG A 45 -17.10 21.27 -5.35
CA ARG A 45 -18.14 22.17 -4.85
C ARG A 45 -19.41 22.02 -5.69
N PRO A 46 -20.57 22.16 -5.05
CA PRO A 46 -21.40 23.35 -5.31
C PRO A 46 -21.26 24.39 -4.20
#